data_AF-A0A6I5EBE8-F1
#
_entry.id   AF-A0A6I5EBE8-F1
#
_cell.length_a   1.000
_cell.length_b   1.000
_cell.length_c   1.000
_cell.angle_alpha   90.00
_cell.angle_beta   90.00
_cell.angle_gamma   90.00
#
_symmetry.space_group_name_H-M   'P 1'
#
loop_
_entity.id
_entity.type
_entity.pdbx_description
1 polymer ?
#
loop_
_entity_poly.entity_id
_entity_poly.type
_entity_poly.pdbx_seq_one_letter_code
_entity_poly.pdbx_strand_id
1 'polypeptide(L)'
;MVHATERPRLVEIRDDLLARILEAEREGWLGEIEGLQSSLTHADETIAQLDAQIARKQGAVNLGVPTSREIVARTATAAAP
;
A
#
# COMPACT_ATOMS: atom_id res chain seq x y z
N MET A 1 -4.96 4.43 7.09
CA MET A 1 -5.52 3.79 5.87
C MET A 1 -4.86 4.51 4.71
N VAL A 2 -3.88 3.88 4.03
CA VAL A 2 -3.08 4.53 2.98
C VAL A 2 -3.84 4.38 1.66
N HIS A 3 -3.97 5.47 0.90
CA HIS A 3 -4.73 5.53 -0.34
C HIS A 3 -3.83 5.30 -1.55
N ALA A 4 -4.34 4.62 -2.59
CA ALA A 4 -3.59 4.32 -3.83
C ALA A 4 -2.99 5.56 -4.51
N THR A 5 -3.60 6.74 -4.31
CA THR A 5 -3.12 8.04 -4.82
C THR A 5 -1.87 8.55 -4.11
N GLU A 6 -1.48 7.98 -2.98
CA GLU A 6 -0.32 8.40 -2.18
C GLU A 6 0.99 7.77 -2.66
N ARG A 7 0.93 6.79 -3.58
CA ARG A 7 2.12 6.08 -4.10
C ARG A 7 3.20 7.02 -4.64
N PRO A 8 2.91 8.02 -5.51
CA PRO A 8 3.96 8.90 -6.04
C PRO A 8 4.69 9.66 -4.94
N ARG A 9 3.94 10.15 -3.94
CA ARG A 9 4.50 10.85 -2.78
C ARG A 9 5.37 9.95 -1.91
N LEU A 10 4.99 8.68 -1.73
CA LEU A 10 5.81 7.73 -0.99
C LEU A 10 7.12 7.40 -1.71
N VAL A 11 7.11 7.38 -3.05
CA VAL A 11 8.34 7.24 -3.85
C VAL A 11 9.26 8.44 -3.65
N GLU A 12 8.73 9.67 -3.66
CA GLU A 12 9.51 10.87 -3.34
C GLU A 12 10.14 10.79 -1.93
N ILE A 13 9.35 10.39 -0.92
CA ILE A 13 9.85 10.21 0.45
C ILE A 13 10.96 9.15 0.52
N ARG A 14 10.82 8.04 -0.20
CA ARG A 14 11.84 6.99 -0.26
C ARG A 14 13.15 7.51 -0.86
N ASP A 15 13.06 8.27 -1.95
CA ASP A 15 14.24 8.81 -2.63
C ASP A 15 14.94 9.86 -1.76
N ASP A 16 14.18 10.69 -1.04
CA ASP A 16 14.71 11.63 -0.03
C ASP A 16 15.41 10.90 1.14
N LEU A 17 14.83 9.80 1.61
CA LEU A 17 15.44 8.97 2.68
C LEU A 17 16.77 8.36 2.23
N LEU A 18 16.84 7.87 0.98
CA LEU A 18 18.10 7.36 0.41
C LEU A 18 19.17 8.47 0.34
N ALA A 19 18.79 9.67 -0.09
CA ALA A 19 19.71 10.81 -0.11
C ALA A 19 20.23 11.16 1.29
N ARG A 20 19.35 11.14 2.31
CA ARG A 20 19.74 11.39 3.70
C ARG A 20 20.61 10.30 4.31
N ILE A 21 20.41 9.04 3.93
CA ILE A 21 21.28 7.93 4.36
C ILE A 21 22.69 8.13 3.81
N LEU A 22 22.82 8.42 2.51
CA LEU A 22 24.12 8.68 1.89
C LEU A 22 24.85 9.87 2.52
N GLU A 23 24.10 10.92 2.86
CA GLU A 23 24.63 12.08 3.59
C GLU A 23 25.14 11.67 4.97
N ALA A 24 24.31 10.97 5.76
CA ALA A 24 24.67 10.53 7.10
C ALA A 24 25.86 9.56 7.11
N GLU A 25 25.97 8.69 6.10
CA GLU A 25 27.14 7.82 5.90
C GLU A 25 28.41 8.63 5.62
N ARG A 26 28.32 9.66 4.78
CA ARG A 26 29.47 10.54 4.46
C ARG A 26 29.92 11.35 5.67
N GLU A 27 28.97 11.88 6.43
CA GLU A 27 29.24 12.73 7.61
C GLU A 27 29.49 11.90 8.89
N GLY A 28 29.37 10.58 8.82
CA GLY A 28 29.61 9.67 9.96
C GLY A 28 28.55 9.74 11.05
N TRP A 29 27.33 10.18 10.74
CA TRP A 29 26.21 10.30 11.68
C TRP A 29 25.52 8.95 11.90
N LEU A 30 26.24 8.01 12.51
CA LEU A 30 25.80 6.63 12.74
C LEU A 30 24.46 6.53 13.48
N GLY A 31 24.19 7.44 14.42
CA GLY A 31 22.93 7.46 15.18
C GLY A 31 21.70 7.83 14.35
N GLU A 32 21.86 8.55 13.25
CA GLU A 32 20.73 8.89 12.37
C GLU A 32 20.48 7.81 11.31
N ILE A 33 21.53 7.09 10.88
CA ILE A 33 21.44 6.07 9.83
C ILE A 33 20.43 4.98 10.18
N GLU A 34 20.45 4.43 11.41
CA GLU A 34 19.53 3.35 11.80
C GLU A 34 18.06 3.80 11.73
N GLY A 35 17.75 5.02 12.19
CA GLY A 35 16.40 5.58 12.12
C GLY A 35 15.95 5.85 10.68
N LEU A 36 16.87 6.30 9.82
CA LEU A 36 16.60 6.53 8.41
C LEU A 36 16.38 5.21 7.65
N GLN A 37 17.17 4.17 7.92
CA GLN A 37 17.02 2.84 7.31
C GLN A 37 15.71 2.15 7.73
N SER A 38 15.30 2.30 8.99
CA SER A 38 14.00 1.82 9.48
C SER A 38 12.85 2.53 8.76
N SER A 39 12.95 3.85 8.61
CA SER A 39 11.97 4.66 7.88
C SER A 39 11.90 4.28 6.40
N LEU A 40 13.06 4.02 5.77
CA LEU A 40 13.16 3.56 4.38
C LEU A 40 12.47 2.21 4.19
N THR A 41 12.76 1.25 5.07
CA THR A 41 12.12 -0.08 5.07
C THR A 41 10.61 0.06 5.14
N HIS A 42 10.10 0.91 6.04
CA HIS A 42 8.67 1.14 6.17
C HIS A 42 8.04 1.79 4.93
N ALA A 43 8.74 2.73 4.30
CA ALA A 43 8.30 3.35 3.05
C ALA A 43 8.20 2.32 1.92
N ASP A 44 9.21 1.47 1.77
CA ASP A 44 9.22 0.40 0.76
C ASP A 44 8.10 -0.63 0.98
N GLU A 45 7.87 -1.06 2.22
CA GLU A 45 6.74 -1.93 2.58
C GLU A 45 5.40 -1.30 2.21
N THR A 46 5.23 -0.01 2.48
CA THR A 46 4.00 0.72 2.17
C THR A 46 3.78 0.82 0.66
N ILE A 47 4.83 1.10 -0.12
CA ILE A 47 4.77 1.12 -1.59
C ILE A 47 4.39 -0.27 -2.12
N ALA A 48 5.04 -1.34 -1.64
CA ALA A 48 4.74 -2.71 -2.04
C ALA A 48 3.28 -3.10 -1.71
N GLN A 49 2.76 -2.67 -0.55
CA GLN A 49 1.37 -2.87 -0.18
C GLN A 49 0.41 -2.15 -1.13
N LEU A 50 0.70 -0.91 -1.50
CA LEU A 50 -0.10 -0.16 -2.47
C LEU A 50 -0.06 -0.79 -3.86
N ASP A 51 1.12 -1.24 -4.31
CA ASP A 51 1.27 -1.93 -5.59
C ASP A 51 0.46 -3.23 -5.64
N ALA A 52 0.50 -4.03 -4.57
CA ALA A 52 -0.34 -5.22 -4.45
C ALA A 52 -1.84 -4.89 -4.45
N GLN A 53 -2.26 -3.79 -3.81
CA GLN A 53 -3.66 -3.35 -3.82
C GLN A 53 -4.10 -2.87 -5.22
N ILE A 54 -3.27 -2.10 -5.91
CA ILE A 54 -3.54 -1.63 -7.28
C ILE A 54 -3.64 -2.83 -8.22
N ALA A 55 -2.68 -3.76 -8.16
CA ALA A 55 -2.68 -4.98 -8.96
C ALA A 55 -3.93 -5.84 -8.71
N ARG A 56 -4.34 -6.01 -7.44
CA ARG A 56 -5.60 -6.71 -7.11
C ARG A 56 -6.83 -6.02 -7.69
N LYS A 57 -6.91 -4.69 -7.66
CA LYS A 57 -8.03 -3.95 -8.27
C LYS A 57 -8.06 -4.06 -9.79
N GLN A 58 -6.90 -4.10 -10.43
CA GLN A 58 -6.78 -4.25 -11.89
C GLN A 58 -7.02 -5.69 -12.36
N GLY A 59 -6.58 -6.68 -11.57
CA GLY A 59 -6.77 -8.11 -11.82
C GLY A 59 -8.13 -8.64 -11.37
N ALA A 60 -8.88 -7.89 -10.55
CA ALA A 60 -10.28 -8.14 -10.25
C ALA A 60 -11.15 -7.78 -11.48
N VAL A 61 -10.99 -8.57 -12.55
CA VAL A 61 -11.97 -8.70 -13.61
C VAL A 61 -13.30 -9.08 -12.95
N ASN A 62 -14.36 -8.38 -13.36
CA ASN A 62 -15.72 -8.50 -12.83
C ASN A 62 -16.24 -9.94 -12.97
N LEU A 63 -16.09 -10.74 -11.92
CA LEU A 63 -16.66 -12.09 -11.84
C LEU A 63 -18.14 -12.08 -11.39
N GLY A 64 -18.84 -10.95 -11.51
CA GLY A 64 -20.22 -10.83 -11.04
C GLY A 64 -20.31 -11.19 -9.55
N VAL A 65 -19.40 -10.67 -8.72
CA VAL A 65 -19.52 -10.84 -7.27
C VAL A 65 -20.77 -10.07 -6.86
N PRO A 66 -21.85 -10.75 -6.46
CA PRO A 66 -23.08 -10.06 -6.12
C PRO A 66 -22.81 -9.13 -4.94
N THR A 67 -23.28 -7.89 -5.06
CA THR A 67 -23.26 -6.94 -3.96
C THR A 67 -24.00 -7.54 -2.77
N SER A 68 -23.68 -7.09 -1.55
CA SER A 68 -24.37 -7.59 -0.34
C SER A 68 -25.89 -7.49 -0.45
N ARG A 69 -26.41 -6.49 -1.19
CA ARG A 69 -27.84 -6.34 -1.48
C ARG A 69 -28.38 -7.46 -2.37
N GLU A 70 -27.65 -7.85 -3.41
CA GLU A 70 -28.01 -8.95 -4.32
C GLU A 70 -27.91 -10.31 -3.63
N ILE A 71 -26.94 -10.49 -2.72
CA ILE A 71 -26.84 -11.68 -1.87
C ILE A 71 -28.06 -11.79 -0.97
N VAL A 72 -28.43 -10.71 -0.28
CA VAL A 72 -29.60 -10.66 0.61
C VAL A 72 -30.90 -10.91 -0.18
N ALA A 73 -31.05 -10.30 -1.36
CA ALA A 73 -32.21 -10.51 -2.22
C ALA A 73 -32.34 -11.98 -2.66
N ARG A 74 -31.25 -12.64 -3.04
CA ARG A 74 -31.27 -14.05 -3.45
C ARG A 74 -31.61 -14.99 -2.30
N THR A 75 -31.12 -14.71 -1.09
CA THR A 75 -31.48 -15.50 0.11
C THR A 75 -32.96 -15.35 0.47
N ALA A 76 -33.55 -14.17 0.27
CA ALA A 76 -34.98 -13.96 0.50
C ALA A 76 -35.84 -14.71 -0.54
N THR A 77 -35.42 -14.74 -1.81
CA THR A 77 -36.12 -15.51 -2.86
C THR A 77 -36.02 -17.02 -2.65
N ALA A 78 -34.90 -17.53 -2.13
CA ALA A 78 -34.72 -18.96 -1.84
C ALA A 78 -35.48 -19.45 -0.58
N ALA A 79 -35.97 -18.54 0.25
CA ALA A 79 -36.66 -18.84 1.52
C ALA A 79 -38.20 -18.74 1.42
N ALA A 80 -38.76 -18.46 0.25
CA ALA A 80 -40.21 -18.49 0.00
C ALA A 80 -40.61 -19.85 -0.61
N PRO A 81 -41.58 -20.59 -0.04
CA PRO A 81 -42.14 -21.81 -0.65
C PRO A 81 -43.05 -21.52 -1.84
#